data_AF-A0A520H7R6-F1
#
_entry.id   AF-A0A520H7R6-F1
#
_cell.length_a   1.000
_cell.length_b   1.000
_cell.length_c   1.000
_cell.angle_alpha   90.00
_cell.angle_beta   90.00
_cell.angle_gamma   90.00
#
_symmetry.space_group_name_H-M   'P 1'
#
loop_
_entity.id
_entity.type
_entity.pdbx_description
1 polymer ?
#
loop_
_entity_poly.entity_id
_entity_poly.type
_entity_poly.pdbx_seq_one_letter_code
_entity_poly.pdbx_strand_id
1 'polypeptide(L)'
;PYNTEFENRVAFFDVDDPNKSITTDRTEFIGRNGTMANPDAMSRAKLSGKKGAGLDPCAAIQVSFELGEDEEKEVIFRLGAGKNMEEVMNTIRNFEGSAAAKKALDEVHQYWNRTLGAVQIYTPDLATNILANGWLTYQTLACRVWARSGFYQSGGAFGFRDQLQDVMALMHSEAALAKEQILLCASRQFQEGDVQHWWHPPAGRGVRTTCSDDYLWLAFVTAKYVKETGDTSILEEAVPFLEGRILNVGEESSYDLPGISGTTDSLYQHCVRAIEHGLKFGENGLPFMGSGDWNDGMDKVGEHGKGESVWLAFFLYDILVNFTHIAEIKQDTAFTIRCKAEAEKLKTNINANAWDGEWYRRAYFDDGTPLGSSTSEECKIDS
;
A
#
# COMPACT_ATOMS: atom_id res chain seq x y z
N PRO A 1 19.02 -4.82 -19.21
CA PRO A 1 18.05 -4.99 -18.11
C PRO A 1 17.44 -6.40 -18.15
N TYR A 2 17.94 -7.29 -17.30
CA TYR A 2 17.33 -8.58 -16.99
C TYR A 2 16.78 -8.46 -15.57
N ASN A 3 15.45 -8.52 -15.40
CA ASN A 3 14.84 -8.63 -14.08
C ASN A 3 14.42 -10.09 -13.88
N THR A 4 15.10 -10.79 -12.98
CA THR A 4 14.84 -12.21 -12.69
C THR A 4 13.57 -12.43 -11.87
N GLU A 5 13.01 -11.39 -11.24
CA GLU A 5 11.77 -11.50 -10.44
C GLU A 5 10.51 -11.75 -11.28
N PHE A 6 10.61 -11.57 -12.60
CA PHE A 6 9.51 -11.75 -13.56
C PHE A 6 9.84 -12.76 -14.65
N GLU A 7 10.74 -13.71 -14.40
CA GLU A 7 11.30 -14.65 -15.39
C GLU A 7 10.26 -15.38 -16.27
N ASN A 8 9.08 -15.68 -15.74
CA ASN A 8 8.04 -16.43 -16.45
C ASN A 8 6.93 -15.53 -17.04
N ARG A 9 6.98 -14.21 -16.79
CA ARG A 9 5.94 -13.30 -17.25
C ARG A 9 6.01 -13.10 -18.76
N VAL A 10 4.87 -13.25 -19.42
CA VAL A 10 4.72 -13.02 -20.85
C VAL A 10 3.74 -11.87 -21.04
N ALA A 11 4.17 -10.82 -21.74
CA ALA A 11 3.28 -9.74 -22.19
C ALA A 11 2.85 -10.01 -23.64
N PHE A 12 1.65 -9.56 -24.01
CA PHE A 12 1.12 -9.65 -25.36
C PHE A 12 0.45 -8.34 -25.77
N PHE A 13 0.50 -8.05 -27.07
CA PHE A 13 -0.32 -7.05 -27.70
C PHE A 13 -0.95 -7.69 -28.93
N ASP A 14 -2.28 -7.66 -29.04
CA ASP A 14 -3.04 -8.37 -30.06
C ASP A 14 -4.20 -7.54 -30.61
N VAL A 15 -4.71 -7.92 -31.78
CA VAL A 15 -5.91 -7.37 -32.41
C VAL A 15 -6.67 -8.48 -33.14
N ASP A 16 -8.00 -8.39 -33.17
CA ASP A 16 -8.86 -9.41 -33.81
C ASP A 16 -8.68 -9.52 -35.33
N ASP A 17 -8.12 -8.50 -35.99
CA ASP A 17 -8.00 -8.50 -37.45
C ASP A 17 -6.93 -9.50 -37.94
N PRO A 18 -7.30 -10.52 -38.75
CA PRO A 18 -6.36 -11.52 -39.24
C PRO A 18 -5.39 -10.97 -40.29
N ASN A 19 -5.69 -9.82 -40.91
CA ASN A 19 -4.84 -9.17 -41.91
C ASN A 19 -3.83 -8.20 -41.31
N LYS A 20 -3.70 -8.18 -39.97
CA LYS A 20 -2.71 -7.36 -39.27
C LYS A 20 -1.29 -7.64 -39.75
N SER A 21 -0.49 -6.57 -39.86
CA SER A 21 0.97 -6.68 -39.95
C SER A 21 1.59 -6.18 -38.64
N ILE A 22 2.79 -6.66 -38.32
CA ILE A 22 3.45 -6.37 -37.03
C ILE A 22 4.91 -5.99 -37.20
N THR A 23 5.48 -5.30 -36.22
CA THR A 23 6.93 -5.28 -35.97
C THR A 23 7.20 -5.21 -34.46
N THR A 24 8.31 -5.80 -34.04
CA THR A 24 8.85 -5.64 -32.69
C THR A 24 10.12 -4.81 -32.66
N ASP A 25 10.41 -4.06 -33.73
CA ASP A 25 11.56 -3.16 -33.87
C ASP A 25 11.10 -1.69 -33.91
N ARG A 26 11.27 -0.99 -32.79
CA ARG A 26 10.94 0.43 -32.65
C ARG A 26 11.75 1.30 -33.60
N THR A 27 13.00 0.93 -33.90
CA THR A 27 13.81 1.65 -34.87
C THR A 27 13.24 1.51 -36.28
N GLU A 28 12.66 0.34 -36.63
CA GLU A 28 11.91 0.20 -37.88
C GLU A 28 10.66 1.08 -37.90
N PHE A 29 9.92 1.11 -36.78
CA PHE A 29 8.64 1.81 -36.69
C PHE A 29 8.82 3.33 -36.74
N ILE A 30 9.66 3.87 -35.85
CA ILE A 30 9.94 5.31 -35.77
C ILE A 30 10.80 5.76 -36.96
N GLY A 31 11.80 4.95 -37.35
CA GLY A 31 12.81 5.33 -38.32
C GLY A 31 14.06 5.90 -37.66
N ARG A 32 15.24 5.71 -38.29
CA ARG A 32 16.55 6.13 -37.74
C ARG A 32 16.62 7.64 -37.45
N ASN A 33 15.86 8.45 -38.16
CA ASN A 33 15.76 9.90 -38.00
C ASN A 33 14.30 10.39 -37.88
N GLY A 34 13.37 9.47 -37.60
CA GLY A 34 11.95 9.82 -37.43
C GLY A 34 11.65 10.24 -36.00
N THR A 35 10.40 10.61 -35.76
CA THR A 35 9.92 10.98 -34.42
C THR A 35 8.60 10.27 -34.12
N MET A 36 8.20 10.22 -32.84
CA MET A 36 6.88 9.69 -32.48
C MET A 36 5.73 10.47 -33.16
N ALA A 37 5.92 11.76 -33.45
CA ALA A 37 4.96 12.59 -34.15
C ALA A 37 4.92 12.37 -35.67
N ASN A 38 6.00 11.83 -36.25
CA ASN A 38 6.09 11.51 -37.67
C ASN A 38 6.96 10.25 -37.87
N PRO A 39 6.43 9.06 -37.58
CA PRO A 39 7.19 7.82 -37.68
C PRO A 39 7.19 7.27 -39.11
N ASP A 40 8.33 6.74 -39.56
CA ASP A 40 8.52 6.18 -40.92
C ASP A 40 7.51 5.09 -41.28
N ALA A 41 6.93 4.39 -40.30
CA ALA A 41 5.91 3.37 -40.53
C ALA A 41 4.64 3.91 -41.18
N MET A 42 4.28 5.19 -40.96
CA MET A 42 3.03 5.77 -41.50
C MET A 42 3.04 5.90 -43.03
N SER A 43 4.21 5.92 -43.65
CA SER A 43 4.32 5.96 -45.12
C SER A 43 4.35 4.56 -45.76
N ARG A 44 4.17 3.49 -44.98
CA ARG A 44 4.30 2.10 -45.44
C ARG A 44 2.94 1.41 -45.53
N ALA A 45 2.76 0.63 -46.59
CA ALA A 45 1.55 -0.18 -46.78
C ALA A 45 1.44 -1.35 -45.78
N LYS A 46 2.56 -1.84 -45.24
CA LYS A 46 2.63 -2.90 -44.23
C LYS A 46 3.90 -2.80 -43.39
N LEU A 47 3.83 -3.30 -42.16
CA LEU A 47 5.00 -3.55 -41.30
C LEU A 47 5.76 -4.80 -41.77
N SER A 48 7.06 -4.89 -41.46
CA SER A 48 7.93 -5.93 -42.03
C SER A 48 7.74 -7.34 -41.44
N GLY A 49 7.11 -7.47 -40.27
CA GLY A 49 7.06 -8.73 -39.52
C GLY A 49 8.32 -9.03 -38.69
N LYS A 50 9.26 -8.07 -38.57
CA LYS A 50 10.46 -8.24 -37.72
C LYS A 50 10.09 -8.62 -36.30
N LYS A 51 10.71 -9.69 -35.81
CA LYS A 51 10.60 -10.21 -34.45
C LYS A 51 11.90 -10.89 -34.05
N GLY A 52 12.25 -10.84 -32.77
CA GLY A 52 13.40 -11.57 -32.23
C GLY A 52 14.24 -10.76 -31.26
N ALA A 53 15.31 -11.39 -30.76
CA ALA A 53 16.25 -10.77 -29.83
C ALA A 53 17.17 -9.76 -30.53
N GLY A 54 17.68 -8.79 -29.76
CA GLY A 54 18.67 -7.80 -30.24
C GLY A 54 18.09 -6.63 -31.04
N LEU A 55 16.76 -6.51 -31.14
CA LEU A 55 16.07 -5.35 -31.69
C LEU A 55 15.94 -4.24 -30.63
N ASP A 56 15.52 -3.04 -31.05
CA ASP A 56 15.00 -2.01 -30.15
C ASP A 56 13.51 -2.34 -29.88
N PRO A 57 13.16 -2.95 -28.74
CA PRO A 57 11.88 -3.65 -28.61
C PRO A 57 10.68 -2.69 -28.57
N CYS A 58 9.64 -3.02 -29.35
CA CYS A 58 8.29 -2.49 -29.19
C CYS A 58 7.25 -3.57 -29.50
N ALA A 59 5.96 -3.24 -29.34
CA ALA A 59 4.88 -3.99 -29.96
C ALA A 59 4.09 -3.03 -30.84
N ALA A 60 4.23 -3.15 -32.16
CA ALA A 60 3.51 -2.35 -33.13
C ALA A 60 2.67 -3.24 -34.04
N ILE A 61 1.40 -2.87 -34.21
CA ILE A 61 0.41 -3.57 -35.02
C ILE A 61 -0.19 -2.56 -35.99
N GLN A 62 -0.29 -2.93 -37.26
CA GLN A 62 -0.96 -2.16 -38.30
C GLN A 62 -2.12 -2.99 -38.86
N VAL A 63 -3.31 -2.40 -38.86
CA VAL A 63 -4.53 -2.96 -39.46
C VAL A 63 -4.95 -2.06 -40.60
N SER A 64 -4.97 -2.60 -41.82
CA SER A 64 -5.40 -1.86 -43.02
C SER A 64 -6.85 -2.21 -43.34
N PHE A 65 -7.65 -1.21 -43.63
CA PHE A 65 -9.05 -1.37 -44.00
C PHE A 65 -9.50 -0.23 -44.91
N GLU A 66 -10.54 -0.50 -45.69
CA GLU A 66 -11.25 0.49 -46.51
C GLU A 66 -12.60 0.74 -45.83
N LEU A 67 -13.07 1.99 -45.86
CA LEU A 67 -14.40 2.36 -45.40
C LEU A 67 -15.15 3.02 -46.55
N GLY A 68 -16.37 2.55 -46.80
CA GLY A 68 -17.32 3.21 -47.67
C GLY A 68 -17.91 4.48 -47.05
N GLU A 69 -18.78 5.13 -47.81
CA GLU A 69 -19.63 6.22 -47.28
C GLU A 69 -20.52 5.68 -46.16
N ASP A 70 -20.52 6.36 -45.01
CA ASP A 70 -21.26 6.00 -43.80
C ASP A 70 -20.92 4.62 -43.17
N GLU A 71 -19.84 3.97 -43.59
CA GLU A 71 -19.40 2.70 -42.99
C GLU A 71 -18.64 2.95 -41.68
N GLU A 72 -18.96 2.17 -40.64
CA GLU A 72 -18.22 2.13 -39.38
C GLU A 72 -17.51 0.78 -39.24
N LYS A 73 -16.24 0.82 -38.81
CA LYS A 73 -15.46 -0.39 -38.46
C LYS A 73 -14.94 -0.28 -37.03
N GLU A 74 -15.21 -1.31 -36.25
CA GLU A 74 -14.62 -1.50 -34.93
C GLU A 74 -13.33 -2.32 -35.03
N VAL A 75 -12.28 -1.89 -34.33
CA VAL A 75 -10.99 -2.60 -34.24
C VAL A 75 -10.60 -2.70 -32.78
N ILE A 76 -10.44 -3.91 -32.28
CA ILE A 76 -10.26 -4.19 -30.84
C ILE A 76 -8.84 -4.62 -30.57
N PHE A 77 -8.08 -3.74 -29.91
CA PHE A 77 -6.73 -4.01 -29.47
C PHE A 77 -6.72 -4.49 -28.01
N ARG A 78 -5.83 -5.44 -27.70
CA ARG A 78 -5.68 -6.03 -26.36
C ARG A 78 -4.22 -6.01 -25.96
N LEU A 79 -3.90 -5.34 -24.86
CA LEU A 79 -2.59 -5.34 -24.22
C LEU A 79 -2.73 -6.01 -22.86
N GLY A 80 -1.91 -7.01 -22.58
CA GLY A 80 -1.97 -7.71 -21.31
C GLY A 80 -0.69 -8.47 -20.98
N ALA A 81 -0.69 -9.10 -19.81
CA ALA A 81 0.39 -9.96 -19.37
C ALA A 81 -0.13 -11.14 -18.54
N GLY A 82 0.54 -12.29 -18.62
CA GLY A 82 0.25 -13.50 -17.86
C GLY A 82 1.48 -14.05 -17.16
N LYS A 83 1.28 -15.01 -16.25
CA LYS A 83 2.35 -15.73 -15.51
C LYS A 83 3.13 -16.70 -16.39
N ASN A 84 2.57 -17.05 -17.55
CA ASN A 84 3.16 -17.92 -18.55
C ASN A 84 2.39 -17.79 -19.88
N MET A 85 2.84 -18.51 -20.90
CA MET A 85 2.22 -18.51 -22.22
C MET A 85 0.78 -19.05 -22.22
N GLU A 86 0.47 -20.07 -21.41
CA GLU A 86 -0.86 -20.66 -21.34
C GLU A 86 -1.91 -19.65 -20.86
N GLU A 87 -1.62 -18.93 -19.78
CA GLU A 87 -2.49 -17.88 -19.23
C GLU A 87 -2.70 -16.75 -20.24
N VAL A 88 -1.65 -16.35 -20.97
CA VAL A 88 -1.75 -15.35 -22.05
C VAL A 88 -2.69 -15.83 -23.15
N MET A 89 -2.51 -17.06 -23.64
CA MET A 89 -3.37 -17.62 -24.70
C MET A 89 -4.82 -17.81 -24.24
N ASN A 90 -5.04 -18.15 -22.98
CA ASN A 90 -6.38 -18.18 -22.39
C ASN A 90 -7.00 -16.78 -22.34
N THR A 91 -6.23 -15.78 -21.90
CA THR A 91 -6.68 -14.38 -21.82
C THR A 91 -7.05 -13.84 -23.20
N ILE A 92 -6.21 -14.03 -24.22
CA ILE A 92 -6.48 -13.58 -25.59
C ILE A 92 -7.81 -14.15 -26.09
N ARG A 93 -8.03 -15.47 -25.93
CA ARG A 93 -9.26 -16.15 -26.35
C ARG A 93 -10.50 -15.67 -25.61
N ASN A 94 -10.40 -15.43 -24.31
CA ASN A 94 -11.55 -15.01 -23.49
C ASN A 94 -12.03 -13.59 -23.80
N PHE A 95 -11.14 -12.73 -24.30
CA PHE A 95 -11.44 -11.33 -24.64
C PHE A 95 -11.47 -11.08 -26.14
N GLU A 96 -11.62 -12.12 -26.97
CA GLU A 96 -11.72 -12.00 -28.43
C GLU A 96 -13.10 -11.49 -28.86
N GLY A 97 -13.13 -10.47 -29.71
CA GLY A 97 -14.35 -9.93 -30.31
C GLY A 97 -15.08 -8.87 -29.48
N SER A 98 -15.95 -8.15 -30.19
CA SER A 98 -16.75 -7.00 -29.69
C SER A 98 -17.58 -7.32 -28.46
N ALA A 99 -18.25 -8.48 -28.46
CA ALA A 99 -19.10 -8.88 -27.34
C ALA A 99 -18.30 -9.04 -26.03
N ALA A 100 -17.10 -9.60 -26.11
CA ALA A 100 -16.24 -9.79 -24.95
C ALA A 100 -15.67 -8.45 -24.45
N ALA A 101 -15.23 -7.57 -25.36
CA ALA A 101 -14.74 -6.24 -25.02
C ALA A 101 -15.84 -5.38 -24.34
N LYS A 102 -17.04 -5.38 -24.89
CA LYS A 102 -18.18 -4.66 -24.32
C LYS A 102 -18.58 -5.20 -22.95
N LYS A 103 -18.63 -6.53 -22.81
CA LYS A 103 -18.90 -7.18 -21.52
C LYS A 103 -17.87 -6.77 -20.47
N ALA A 104 -16.59 -6.75 -20.82
CA ALA A 104 -15.52 -6.32 -19.91
C ALA A 104 -15.69 -4.86 -19.47
N LEU A 105 -16.07 -3.96 -20.39
CA LEU A 105 -16.35 -2.56 -20.06
C LEU A 105 -17.57 -2.42 -19.13
N ASP A 106 -18.63 -3.19 -19.40
CA ASP A 106 -19.82 -3.20 -18.55
C ASP A 106 -19.51 -3.70 -17.13
N GLU A 107 -18.65 -4.71 -16.98
CA GLU A 107 -18.17 -5.19 -15.69
C GLU A 107 -17.36 -4.11 -14.93
N VAL A 108 -16.52 -3.33 -15.63
CA VAL A 108 -15.81 -2.18 -15.04
C VAL A 108 -16.77 -1.11 -14.54
N HIS A 109 -17.80 -0.77 -15.33
CA HIS A 109 -18.82 0.19 -14.90
C HIS A 109 -19.62 -0.31 -13.70
N GLN A 110 -20.01 -1.60 -13.69
CA GLN A 110 -20.72 -2.20 -12.57
C GLN A 110 -19.88 -2.19 -11.30
N TYR A 111 -18.58 -2.52 -11.41
CA TYR A 111 -17.65 -2.42 -10.29
C TYR A 111 -17.66 -1.01 -9.70
N TRP A 112 -17.37 0.01 -10.50
CA TRP A 112 -17.29 1.38 -9.99
C TRP A 112 -18.62 1.93 -9.47
N ASN A 113 -19.74 1.59 -10.11
CA ASN A 113 -21.06 1.99 -9.61
C ASN A 113 -21.35 1.40 -8.22
N ARG A 114 -21.00 0.12 -8.01
CA ARG A 114 -21.14 -0.53 -6.71
C ARG A 114 -20.22 0.09 -5.67
N THR A 115 -18.94 0.24 -6.00
CA THR A 115 -17.90 0.71 -5.09
C THR A 115 -18.10 2.16 -4.67
N LEU A 116 -18.31 3.07 -5.63
CA LEU A 116 -18.46 4.51 -5.36
C LEU A 116 -19.87 4.85 -4.88
N GLY A 117 -20.87 4.03 -5.23
CA GLY A 117 -22.26 4.20 -4.80
C GLY A 117 -22.55 3.74 -3.36
N ALA A 118 -21.60 3.09 -2.69
CA ALA A 118 -21.79 2.55 -1.34
C ALA A 118 -22.11 3.62 -0.28
N VAL A 119 -21.50 4.81 -0.42
CA VAL A 119 -21.74 5.98 0.43
C VAL A 119 -21.98 7.18 -0.46
N GLN A 120 -23.10 7.87 -0.23
CA GLN A 120 -23.49 9.07 -0.97
C GLN A 120 -24.02 10.11 0.01
N ILE A 121 -23.53 11.34 -0.10
CA ILE A 121 -23.96 12.49 0.70
C ILE A 121 -24.61 13.55 -0.18
N TYR A 122 -25.53 14.30 0.44
CA TYR A 122 -26.19 15.44 -0.19
C TYR A 122 -26.12 16.62 0.77
N THR A 123 -25.26 17.56 0.44
CA THR A 123 -25.08 18.82 1.18
C THR A 123 -25.40 20.02 0.27
N PRO A 124 -25.62 21.22 0.84
CA PRO A 124 -25.73 22.44 0.04
C PRO A 124 -24.47 22.79 -0.76
N ASP A 125 -23.30 22.25 -0.40
CA ASP A 125 -22.04 22.48 -1.11
C ASP A 125 -21.80 21.39 -2.17
N LEU A 126 -21.86 21.79 -3.44
CA LEU A 126 -21.70 20.86 -4.56
C LEU A 126 -20.28 20.27 -4.61
N ALA A 127 -19.25 21.04 -4.24
CA ALA A 127 -17.88 20.56 -4.27
C ALA A 127 -17.67 19.38 -3.30
N THR A 128 -18.19 19.49 -2.09
CA THR A 128 -18.20 18.42 -1.08
C THR A 128 -18.91 17.17 -1.61
N ASN A 129 -20.08 17.33 -2.25
CA ASN A 129 -20.81 16.20 -2.83
C ASN A 129 -19.98 15.52 -3.93
N ILE A 130 -19.37 16.28 -4.84
CA ILE A 130 -18.56 15.74 -5.94
C ILE A 130 -17.36 14.94 -5.40
N LEU A 131 -16.65 15.49 -4.41
CA LEU A 131 -15.47 14.82 -3.84
C LEU A 131 -15.86 13.54 -3.09
N ALA A 132 -16.83 13.62 -2.19
CA ALA A 132 -17.23 12.51 -1.33
C ALA A 132 -17.95 11.39 -2.08
N ASN A 133 -18.75 11.70 -3.11
CA ASN A 133 -19.60 10.73 -3.81
C ASN A 133 -18.87 9.96 -4.93
N GLY A 134 -17.54 10.05 -5.00
CA GLY A 134 -16.77 9.25 -5.95
C GLY A 134 -15.28 9.51 -5.93
N TRP A 135 -14.85 10.77 -6.08
CA TRP A 135 -13.43 11.06 -6.36
C TRP A 135 -12.48 10.64 -5.24
N LEU A 136 -12.85 10.82 -3.97
CA LEU A 136 -12.00 10.44 -2.84
C LEU A 136 -11.78 8.91 -2.81
N THR A 137 -12.85 8.11 -2.86
CA THR A 137 -12.75 6.64 -2.87
C THR A 137 -12.06 6.12 -4.14
N TYR A 138 -12.35 6.72 -5.30
CA TYR A 138 -11.69 6.38 -6.56
C TYR A 138 -10.18 6.62 -6.48
N GLN A 139 -9.77 7.79 -5.95
CA GLN A 139 -8.36 8.12 -5.76
C GLN A 139 -7.66 7.13 -4.82
N THR A 140 -8.28 6.77 -3.70
CA THR A 140 -7.73 5.77 -2.77
C THR A 140 -7.49 4.43 -3.48
N LEU A 141 -8.50 3.89 -4.17
CA LEU A 141 -8.36 2.60 -4.85
C LEU A 141 -7.36 2.66 -6.01
N ALA A 142 -7.58 3.56 -6.95
CA ALA A 142 -6.81 3.60 -8.19
C ALA A 142 -5.34 4.01 -7.94
N CYS A 143 -5.11 5.05 -7.13
CA CYS A 143 -3.77 5.60 -6.94
C CYS A 143 -3.03 4.91 -5.78
N ARG A 144 -3.68 4.74 -4.63
CA ARG A 144 -3.00 4.31 -3.40
C ARG A 144 -2.93 2.80 -3.25
N VAL A 145 -4.02 2.09 -3.54
CA VAL A 145 -4.07 0.62 -3.39
C VAL A 145 -3.52 -0.11 -4.62
N TRP A 146 -3.96 0.26 -5.83
CA TRP A 146 -3.58 -0.49 -7.05
C TRP A 146 -2.31 0.01 -7.71
N ALA A 147 -2.19 1.31 -7.94
CA ALA A 147 -0.99 1.87 -8.56
C ALA A 147 0.17 1.98 -7.57
N ARG A 148 -0.12 2.26 -6.28
CA ARG A 148 0.87 2.56 -5.22
C ARG A 148 1.89 3.59 -5.71
N SER A 149 1.37 4.64 -6.35
CA SER A 149 2.18 5.65 -7.02
C SER A 149 1.55 7.03 -6.90
N GLY A 150 2.41 8.05 -6.79
CA GLY A 150 2.06 9.46 -6.81
C GLY A 150 3.23 10.29 -7.32
N PHE A 151 3.00 11.59 -7.54
CA PHE A 151 4.00 12.51 -8.09
C PHE A 151 5.33 12.51 -7.31
N TYR A 152 5.27 12.33 -5.98
CA TYR A 152 6.44 12.32 -5.10
C TYR A 152 6.80 10.92 -4.57
N GLN A 153 6.06 9.88 -4.97
CA GLN A 153 6.27 8.50 -4.51
C GLN A 153 5.98 7.54 -5.66
N SER A 154 6.95 7.35 -6.57
CA SER A 154 6.79 6.53 -7.79
C SER A 154 7.43 5.14 -7.69
N GLY A 155 7.49 4.55 -6.49
CA GLY A 155 8.17 3.29 -6.24
C GLY A 155 7.32 2.04 -6.49
N GLY A 156 5.99 2.10 -6.34
CA GLY A 156 5.12 0.93 -6.46
C GLY A 156 5.25 -0.09 -5.32
N ALA A 157 6.02 0.23 -4.26
CA ALA A 157 6.15 -0.56 -3.04
C ALA A 157 4.85 -0.51 -2.22
N PHE A 158 4.65 -1.53 -1.39
CA PHE A 158 3.69 -1.46 -0.29
C PHE A 158 4.40 -0.85 0.92
N GLY A 159 3.94 0.30 1.40
CA GLY A 159 4.31 0.81 2.73
C GLY A 159 3.40 0.19 3.79
N PHE A 160 3.96 -0.34 4.87
CA PHE A 160 3.20 -1.07 5.88
C PHE A 160 2.11 -0.20 6.50
N ARG A 161 2.53 0.94 7.06
CA ARG A 161 1.70 2.00 7.60
C ARG A 161 0.77 2.61 6.56
N ASP A 162 1.30 2.94 5.38
CA ASP A 162 0.55 3.63 4.33
C ASP A 162 -0.65 2.81 3.87
N GLN A 163 -0.43 1.52 3.57
CA GLN A 163 -1.47 0.67 2.97
C GLN A 163 -2.55 0.31 3.98
N LEU A 164 -2.20 0.16 5.26
CA LEU A 164 -3.18 0.00 6.34
C LEU A 164 -4.06 1.25 6.49
N GLN A 165 -3.47 2.45 6.39
CA GLN A 165 -4.24 3.70 6.42
C GLN A 165 -5.12 3.86 5.18
N ASP A 166 -4.59 3.59 3.99
CA ASP A 166 -5.31 3.73 2.73
C ASP A 166 -6.60 2.88 2.73
N VAL A 167 -6.55 1.63 3.23
CA VAL A 167 -7.74 0.75 3.23
C VAL A 167 -8.78 1.08 4.28
N MET A 168 -8.48 1.91 5.28
CA MET A 168 -9.50 2.38 6.23
C MET A 168 -10.61 3.19 5.54
N ALA A 169 -10.30 3.90 4.45
CA ALA A 169 -11.30 4.62 3.68
C ALA A 169 -12.24 3.70 2.87
N LEU A 170 -11.93 2.40 2.80
CA LEU A 170 -12.63 1.42 1.98
C LEU A 170 -13.50 0.46 2.80
N MET A 171 -13.54 0.59 4.12
CA MET A 171 -14.25 -0.33 5.01
C MET A 171 -15.74 -0.48 4.69
N HIS A 172 -16.38 0.57 4.17
CA HIS A 172 -17.82 0.55 3.81
C HIS A 172 -18.09 0.12 2.36
N SER A 173 -17.10 0.26 1.45
CA SER A 173 -17.29 0.00 0.01
C SER A 173 -16.64 -1.31 -0.45
N GLU A 174 -15.46 -1.64 0.09
CA GLU A 174 -14.64 -2.79 -0.29
C GLU A 174 -13.96 -3.40 0.96
N ALA A 175 -14.74 -3.75 1.99
CA ALA A 175 -14.24 -4.37 3.22
C ALA A 175 -13.33 -5.60 2.95
N ALA A 176 -13.62 -6.37 1.90
CA ALA A 176 -12.81 -7.52 1.50
C ALA A 176 -11.36 -7.11 1.15
N LEU A 177 -11.16 -5.98 0.46
CA LEU A 177 -9.82 -5.46 0.16
C LEU A 177 -9.10 -5.01 1.44
N ALA A 178 -9.83 -4.43 2.40
CA ALA A 178 -9.25 -4.08 3.69
C ALA A 178 -8.80 -5.33 4.46
N LYS A 179 -9.61 -6.40 4.49
CA LYS A 179 -9.24 -7.70 5.07
C LYS A 179 -7.98 -8.27 4.42
N GLU A 180 -7.95 -8.32 3.09
CA GLU A 180 -6.78 -8.82 2.33
C GLU A 180 -5.51 -8.01 2.66
N GLN A 181 -5.62 -6.69 2.76
CA GLN A 181 -4.49 -5.82 3.07
C GLN A 181 -4.01 -5.98 4.51
N ILE A 182 -4.91 -6.14 5.48
CA ILE A 182 -4.56 -6.42 6.89
C ILE A 182 -3.75 -7.72 6.98
N LEU A 183 -4.22 -8.79 6.33
CA LEU A 183 -3.53 -10.08 6.33
C LEU A 183 -2.20 -10.02 5.58
N LEU A 184 -2.14 -9.27 4.48
CA LEU A 184 -0.90 -9.01 3.76
C LEU A 184 0.12 -8.29 4.65
N CYS A 185 -0.27 -7.24 5.37
CA CYS A 185 0.63 -6.55 6.29
C CYS A 185 1.04 -7.46 7.47
N ALA A 186 0.12 -8.23 8.06
CA ALA A 186 0.48 -9.22 9.09
C ALA A 186 1.56 -10.21 8.61
N SER A 187 1.51 -10.63 7.34
CA SER A 187 2.53 -11.51 6.75
C SER A 187 3.93 -10.89 6.63
N ARG A 188 4.05 -9.59 6.93
CA ARG A 188 5.28 -8.81 6.93
C ARG A 188 5.78 -8.45 8.33
N GLN A 189 5.19 -9.04 9.37
CA GLN A 189 5.67 -8.95 10.75
C GLN A 189 6.77 -9.98 11.03
N PHE A 190 7.84 -9.56 11.68
CA PHE A 190 8.88 -10.44 12.19
C PHE A 190 8.49 -11.06 13.54
N GLN A 191 9.13 -12.16 13.93
CA GLN A 191 8.83 -12.84 15.19
C GLN A 191 9.01 -11.95 16.43
N GLU A 192 9.91 -10.96 16.34
CA GLU A 192 10.17 -9.97 17.40
C GLU A 192 9.03 -8.96 17.59
N GLY A 193 8.09 -8.86 16.64
CA GLY A 193 6.90 -8.00 16.71
C GLY A 193 6.97 -6.72 15.87
N ASP A 194 8.16 -6.33 15.41
CA ASP A 194 8.36 -5.28 14.40
C ASP A 194 8.10 -5.80 12.98
N VAL A 195 8.19 -4.93 11.97
CA VAL A 195 7.70 -5.20 10.61
C VAL A 195 8.68 -4.70 9.55
N GLN A 196 8.49 -5.10 8.29
CA GLN A 196 9.05 -4.35 7.17
C GLN A 196 8.34 -3.01 7.06
N HIS A 197 9.09 -1.90 6.99
CA HIS A 197 8.54 -0.56 6.75
C HIS A 197 7.90 -0.46 5.35
N TRP A 198 8.53 -1.06 4.34
CA TRP A 198 7.95 -1.26 3.01
C TRP A 198 8.57 -2.44 2.27
N TRP A 199 7.88 -2.97 1.24
CA TRP A 199 8.38 -4.06 0.38
C TRP A 199 7.86 -3.99 -1.06
N HIS A 200 8.56 -4.66 -1.99
CA HIS A 200 8.15 -4.84 -3.39
C HIS A 200 7.63 -6.26 -3.66
N PRO A 201 6.48 -6.41 -4.36
CA PRO A 201 6.07 -7.69 -4.93
C PRO A 201 6.91 -8.02 -6.19
N PRO A 202 7.01 -9.30 -6.60
CA PRO A 202 6.38 -10.46 -5.96
C PRO A 202 7.21 -11.07 -4.82
N ALA A 203 8.52 -10.78 -4.75
CA ALA A 203 9.42 -11.45 -3.81
C ALA A 203 9.22 -11.00 -2.35
N GLY A 204 8.77 -9.76 -2.11
CA GLY A 204 8.68 -9.20 -0.75
C GLY A 204 9.99 -8.63 -0.23
N ARG A 205 10.94 -8.35 -1.13
CA ARG A 205 12.18 -7.64 -0.76
C ARG A 205 11.83 -6.22 -0.32
N GLY A 206 12.39 -5.78 0.80
CA GLY A 206 11.96 -4.55 1.45
C GLY A 206 12.91 -4.08 2.53
N VAL A 207 12.53 -2.99 3.19
CA VAL A 207 13.31 -2.38 4.26
C VAL A 207 12.70 -2.72 5.61
N ARG A 208 13.54 -3.15 6.56
CA ARG A 208 13.24 -3.22 8.00
C ARG A 208 13.90 -2.01 8.67
N THR A 209 13.15 -1.27 9.48
CA THR A 209 13.61 -0.07 10.21
C THR A 209 13.31 -0.22 11.70
N THR A 210 13.68 0.77 12.51
CA THR A 210 13.21 0.91 13.90
C THR A 210 12.07 1.93 14.02
N CYS A 211 11.36 2.23 12.92
CA CYS A 211 10.23 3.16 12.91
C CYS A 211 9.13 2.61 13.82
N SER A 212 8.73 3.43 14.77
CA SER A 212 8.08 2.98 16.00
C SER A 212 6.57 2.84 15.87
N ASP A 213 5.95 3.44 14.85
CA ASP A 213 4.50 3.39 14.64
C ASP A 213 4.05 2.30 13.67
N ASP A 214 4.91 1.88 12.73
CA ASP A 214 4.58 0.94 11.65
C ASP A 214 3.78 -0.28 12.12
N TYR A 215 4.31 -1.03 13.09
CA TYR A 215 3.69 -2.26 13.58
C TYR A 215 2.38 -2.01 14.34
N LEU A 216 2.24 -0.84 14.98
CA LEU A 216 1.04 -0.48 15.74
C LEU A 216 -0.18 -0.23 14.83
N TRP A 217 0.04 0.20 13.58
CA TRP A 217 -1.02 0.33 12.59
C TRP A 217 -1.78 -0.98 12.35
N LEU A 218 -1.12 -2.14 12.49
CA LEU A 218 -1.78 -3.43 12.31
C LEU A 218 -2.88 -3.63 13.37
N ALA A 219 -2.58 -3.36 14.63
CA ALA A 219 -3.54 -3.48 15.72
C ALA A 219 -4.65 -2.43 15.60
N PHE A 220 -4.30 -1.18 15.27
CA PHE A 220 -5.26 -0.10 15.09
C PHE A 220 -6.30 -0.41 14.00
N VAL A 221 -5.83 -0.76 12.80
CA VAL A 221 -6.71 -1.01 11.64
C VAL A 221 -7.49 -2.31 11.81
N THR A 222 -6.92 -3.34 12.44
CA THR A 222 -7.66 -4.57 12.77
C THR A 222 -8.82 -4.28 13.72
N ALA A 223 -8.59 -3.51 14.80
CA ALA A 223 -9.66 -3.16 15.73
C ALA A 223 -10.77 -2.35 15.05
N LYS A 224 -10.39 -1.41 14.16
CA LYS A 224 -11.34 -0.62 13.37
C LYS A 224 -12.13 -1.48 12.38
N TYR A 225 -11.47 -2.38 11.65
CA TYR A 225 -12.11 -3.32 10.74
C TYR A 225 -13.16 -4.17 11.46
N VAL A 226 -12.82 -4.79 12.59
CA VAL A 226 -13.76 -5.60 13.37
C VAL A 226 -14.94 -4.77 13.86
N LYS A 227 -14.69 -3.54 14.33
CA LYS A 227 -15.73 -2.62 14.80
C LYS A 227 -16.69 -2.20 13.68
N GLU A 228 -16.18 -1.89 12.49
CA GLU A 228 -16.98 -1.34 11.39
C GLU A 228 -17.70 -2.42 10.58
N THR A 229 -17.11 -3.62 10.46
CA THR A 229 -17.67 -4.72 9.67
C THR A 229 -18.40 -5.78 10.50
N GLY A 230 -18.07 -5.89 11.79
CA GLY A 230 -18.51 -6.98 12.66
C GLY A 230 -17.84 -8.33 12.38
N ASP A 231 -16.91 -8.40 11.43
CA ASP A 231 -16.22 -9.65 11.08
C ASP A 231 -15.11 -9.96 12.09
N THR A 232 -15.47 -10.65 13.17
CA THR A 232 -14.50 -11.13 14.16
C THR A 232 -13.69 -12.34 13.66
N SER A 233 -14.09 -12.98 12.57
CA SER A 233 -13.42 -14.20 12.06
C SER A 233 -12.00 -13.91 11.57
N ILE A 234 -11.75 -12.67 11.13
CA ILE A 234 -10.41 -12.21 10.74
C ILE A 234 -9.36 -12.42 11.85
N LEU A 235 -9.77 -12.37 13.12
CA LEU A 235 -8.88 -12.50 14.26
C LEU A 235 -8.27 -13.91 14.38
N GLU A 236 -8.90 -14.93 13.79
CA GLU A 236 -8.42 -16.32 13.80
C GLU A 236 -7.57 -16.67 12.55
N GLU A 237 -7.51 -15.78 11.55
CA GLU A 237 -6.80 -16.05 10.31
C GLU A 237 -5.32 -16.30 10.61
N ALA A 238 -4.82 -17.45 10.15
CA ALA A 238 -3.47 -17.90 10.42
C ALA A 238 -2.48 -17.28 9.41
N VAL A 239 -1.52 -16.50 9.92
CA VAL A 239 -0.55 -15.77 9.10
C VAL A 239 0.87 -16.10 9.57
N PRO A 240 1.81 -16.45 8.67
CA PRO A 240 3.20 -16.70 9.04
C PRO A 240 3.92 -15.40 9.41
N PHE A 241 4.92 -15.51 10.28
CA PHE A 241 5.88 -14.42 10.51
C PHE A 241 7.00 -14.46 9.48
N LEU A 242 7.75 -13.38 9.40
CA LEU A 242 9.06 -13.33 8.77
C LEU A 242 10.17 -13.71 9.76
N GLU A 243 11.28 -14.18 9.21
CA GLU A 243 12.56 -14.30 9.91
C GLU A 243 13.64 -13.52 9.15
N GLY A 244 14.49 -12.84 9.90
CA GLY A 244 15.54 -12.00 9.34
C GLY A 244 16.43 -11.47 10.45
N ARG A 245 17.60 -10.95 10.07
CA ARG A 245 18.54 -10.39 11.03
C ARG A 245 17.90 -9.21 11.78
N ILE A 246 18.08 -9.17 13.10
CA ILE A 246 17.75 -8.01 13.93
C ILE A 246 18.72 -6.87 13.59
N LEU A 247 18.22 -5.64 13.54
CA LEU A 247 19.06 -4.46 13.31
C LEU A 247 20.10 -4.32 14.44
N ASN A 248 21.33 -3.99 14.08
CA ASN A 248 22.38 -3.72 15.06
C ASN A 248 22.10 -2.39 15.77
N VAL A 249 22.68 -2.21 16.95
CA VAL A 249 22.61 -0.91 17.65
C VAL A 249 23.22 0.18 16.76
N GLY A 250 22.45 1.24 16.49
CA GLY A 250 22.83 2.35 15.62
C GLY A 250 22.66 2.07 14.11
N GLU A 251 22.12 0.92 13.73
CA GLU A 251 21.73 0.64 12.35
C GLU A 251 20.32 1.19 12.08
N GLU A 252 20.23 2.16 11.18
CA GLU A 252 18.97 2.85 10.83
C GLU A 252 17.99 1.91 10.12
N SER A 253 18.48 1.15 9.13
CA SER A 253 17.66 0.26 8.33
C SER A 253 18.44 -0.86 7.67
N SER A 254 17.74 -1.92 7.25
CA SER A 254 18.30 -3.02 6.46
C SER A 254 17.38 -3.34 5.29
N TYR A 255 17.93 -3.36 4.08
CA TYR A 255 17.22 -3.76 2.86
C TYR A 255 17.56 -5.21 2.52
N ASP A 256 16.58 -6.11 2.62
CA ASP A 256 16.80 -7.54 2.38
C ASP A 256 15.54 -8.27 1.88
N LEU A 257 15.71 -9.52 1.48
CA LEU A 257 14.65 -10.49 1.25
C LEU A 257 14.55 -11.40 2.47
N PRO A 258 13.62 -11.14 3.40
CA PRO A 258 13.48 -11.94 4.61
C PRO A 258 12.98 -13.35 4.28
N GLY A 259 13.36 -14.32 5.12
CA GLY A 259 12.79 -15.66 5.10
C GLY A 259 11.36 -15.66 5.65
N ILE A 260 10.56 -16.63 5.22
CA ILE A 260 9.26 -16.91 5.85
C ILE A 260 9.54 -17.88 7.01
N SER A 261 9.16 -17.48 8.23
CA SER A 261 9.31 -18.32 9.41
C SER A 261 8.44 -19.58 9.31
N GLY A 262 8.91 -20.68 9.90
CA GLY A 262 8.08 -21.86 10.13
C GLY A 262 6.99 -21.65 11.20
N THR A 263 6.98 -20.51 11.89
CA THR A 263 5.97 -20.15 12.89
C THR A 263 4.83 -19.35 12.25
N THR A 264 3.61 -19.79 12.52
CA THR A 264 2.36 -19.16 12.11
C THR A 264 1.50 -18.95 13.35
N ASP A 265 0.76 -17.85 13.39
CA ASP A 265 -0.18 -17.57 14.46
C ASP A 265 -1.39 -16.80 13.93
N SER A 266 -2.43 -16.70 14.74
CA SER A 266 -3.64 -15.93 14.45
C SER A 266 -3.33 -14.43 14.30
N LEU A 267 -4.09 -13.72 13.46
CA LEU A 267 -3.98 -12.26 13.35
C LEU A 267 -4.10 -11.55 14.70
N TYR A 268 -4.92 -12.07 15.61
CA TYR A 268 -4.99 -11.57 16.99
C TYR A 268 -3.61 -11.58 17.67
N GLN A 269 -2.87 -12.69 17.58
CA GLN A 269 -1.53 -12.79 18.18
C GLN A 269 -0.49 -11.91 17.48
N HIS A 270 -0.61 -11.68 16.17
CA HIS A 270 0.21 -10.67 15.46
C HIS A 270 -0.01 -9.27 16.06
N CYS A 271 -1.27 -8.89 16.30
CA CYS A 271 -1.61 -7.60 16.91
C CYS A 271 -1.13 -7.51 18.38
N VAL A 272 -1.30 -8.58 19.16
CA VAL A 272 -0.77 -8.65 20.55
C VAL A 272 0.73 -8.43 20.56
N ARG A 273 1.49 -9.10 19.67
CA ARG A 273 2.94 -8.94 19.55
C ARG A 273 3.33 -7.53 19.13
N ALA A 274 2.61 -6.91 18.22
CA ALA A 274 2.86 -5.52 17.81
C ALA A 274 2.67 -4.55 18.99
N ILE A 275 1.58 -4.69 19.75
CA ILE A 275 1.32 -3.86 20.94
C ILE A 275 2.40 -4.08 21.99
N GLU A 276 2.72 -5.34 22.33
CA GLU A 276 3.77 -5.68 23.29
C GLU A 276 5.15 -5.14 22.86
N HIS A 277 5.44 -5.16 21.55
CA HIS A 277 6.66 -4.58 21.02
C HIS A 277 6.74 -3.06 21.24
N GLY A 278 5.60 -2.37 21.16
CA GLY A 278 5.48 -0.92 21.39
C GLY A 278 5.40 -0.49 22.85
N LEU A 279 5.22 -1.41 23.80
CA LEU A 279 5.21 -1.12 25.25
C LEU A 279 6.63 -0.92 25.81
N LYS A 280 7.41 -0.03 25.17
CA LYS A 280 8.77 0.36 25.55
C LYS A 280 8.81 1.87 25.70
N PHE A 281 9.18 2.33 26.89
CA PHE A 281 9.05 3.73 27.28
C PHE A 281 10.40 4.31 27.74
N GLY A 282 10.61 5.59 27.45
CA GLY A 282 11.76 6.35 27.94
C GLY A 282 11.57 6.91 29.33
N GLU A 283 12.41 7.88 29.68
CA GLU A 283 12.49 8.45 31.04
C GLU A 283 11.21 9.21 31.42
N ASN A 284 10.53 9.83 30.45
CA ASN A 284 9.26 10.52 30.67
C ASN A 284 8.05 9.55 30.64
N GLY A 285 8.30 8.25 30.48
CA GLY A 285 7.26 7.24 30.39
C GLY A 285 6.43 7.35 29.11
N LEU A 286 7.02 7.91 28.05
CA LEU A 286 6.47 8.03 26.70
C LEU A 286 7.17 7.00 25.79
N PRO A 287 6.51 6.51 24.73
CA PRO A 287 7.09 5.47 23.89
C PRO A 287 8.29 5.99 23.09
N PHE A 288 9.30 5.14 22.92
CA PHE A 288 10.49 5.49 22.14
C PHE A 288 10.14 5.76 20.68
N MET A 289 10.73 6.80 20.11
CA MET A 289 10.52 7.21 18.72
C MET A 289 11.29 6.33 17.73
N GLY A 290 12.41 5.70 18.14
CA GLY A 290 13.24 4.91 17.23
C GLY A 290 13.78 5.77 16.08
N SER A 291 13.82 5.21 14.86
CA SER A 291 14.23 5.94 13.65
C SER A 291 13.15 6.90 13.10
N GLY A 292 12.00 7.02 13.77
CA GLY A 292 10.87 7.83 13.33
C GLY A 292 9.54 7.33 13.90
N ASP A 293 8.55 8.19 13.91
CA ASP A 293 7.14 7.79 14.03
C ASP A 293 6.44 8.09 12.70
N TRP A 294 5.14 8.43 12.72
CA TRP A 294 4.40 8.76 11.49
C TRP A 294 5.05 9.87 10.65
N ASN A 295 5.81 10.79 11.26
CA ASN A 295 6.62 11.74 10.52
C ASN A 295 8.02 11.17 10.25
N ASP A 296 8.19 10.59 9.06
CA ASP A 296 9.47 10.02 8.58
C ASP A 296 10.63 11.05 8.56
N GLY A 297 10.33 12.36 8.52
CA GLY A 297 11.32 13.44 8.50
C GLY A 297 11.90 13.80 9.88
N MET A 298 11.42 13.16 10.96
CA MET A 298 11.92 13.36 12.32
C MET A 298 12.89 12.24 12.77
N ASP A 299 13.71 11.74 11.83
CA ASP A 299 14.64 10.62 12.00
C ASP A 299 15.76 10.86 13.01
N LYS A 300 16.05 12.14 13.33
CA LYS A 300 17.08 12.54 14.32
C LYS A 300 16.58 12.72 15.74
N VAL A 301 15.28 12.55 16.00
CA VAL A 301 14.74 12.74 17.35
C VAL A 301 15.17 11.62 18.29
N GLY A 302 15.19 10.39 17.80
CA GLY A 302 15.53 9.18 18.56
C GLY A 302 16.71 8.38 17.98
N GLU A 303 17.63 9.02 17.26
CA GLU A 303 18.77 8.36 16.58
C GLU A 303 19.63 7.52 17.54
N HIS A 304 19.70 7.90 18.82
CA HIS A 304 20.43 7.17 19.87
C HIS A 304 19.53 6.28 20.74
N GLY A 305 18.27 6.09 20.34
CA GLY A 305 17.32 5.16 20.97
C GLY A 305 16.78 5.62 22.33
N LYS A 306 16.85 6.92 22.62
CA LYS A 306 16.34 7.53 23.87
C LYS A 306 15.23 8.53 23.61
N GLY A 307 15.13 9.09 22.41
CA GLY A 307 14.07 10.02 22.04
C GLY A 307 12.67 9.40 22.20
N GLU A 308 11.72 10.20 22.67
CA GLU A 308 10.36 9.78 22.98
C GLU A 308 9.34 10.56 22.15
N SER A 309 8.31 9.88 21.62
CA SER A 309 7.27 10.50 20.80
C SER A 309 5.96 10.70 21.58
N VAL A 310 5.46 11.95 21.58
CA VAL A 310 4.15 12.28 22.16
C VAL A 310 3.01 11.84 21.24
N TRP A 311 3.18 12.00 19.93
CA TRP A 311 2.18 11.54 18.94
C TRP A 311 1.97 10.02 19.07
N LEU A 312 3.06 9.26 19.16
CA LEU A 312 3.01 7.82 19.34
C LEU A 312 2.37 7.44 20.68
N ALA A 313 2.57 8.24 21.74
CA ALA A 313 1.90 8.05 23.02
C ALA A 313 0.38 8.13 22.90
N PHE A 314 -0.14 9.13 22.18
CA PHE A 314 -1.58 9.23 21.90
C PHE A 314 -2.08 8.07 21.06
N PHE A 315 -1.33 7.71 20.02
CA PHE A 315 -1.69 6.62 19.13
C PHE A 315 -1.74 5.27 19.87
N LEU A 316 -0.71 4.95 20.66
CA LEU A 316 -0.65 3.74 21.48
C LEU A 316 -1.74 3.75 22.57
N TYR A 317 -2.04 4.88 23.19
CA TYR A 317 -3.15 4.98 24.14
C TYR A 317 -4.50 4.60 23.48
N ASP A 318 -4.79 5.17 22.31
CA ASP A 318 -6.01 4.85 21.56
C ASP A 318 -6.06 3.37 21.18
N ILE A 319 -4.94 2.79 20.72
CA ILE A 319 -4.82 1.36 20.44
C ILE A 319 -5.12 0.53 21.68
N LEU A 320 -4.49 0.82 22.83
CA LEU A 320 -4.71 0.04 24.05
C LEU A 320 -6.18 0.09 24.50
N VAL A 321 -6.82 1.25 24.41
CA VAL A 321 -8.25 1.41 24.73
C VAL A 321 -9.13 0.61 23.78
N ASN A 322 -8.93 0.74 22.47
CA ASN A 322 -9.77 0.05 21.48
C ASN A 322 -9.49 -1.46 21.42
N PHE A 323 -8.24 -1.88 21.57
CA PHE A 323 -7.84 -3.28 21.51
C PHE A 323 -8.20 -4.05 22.78
N THR A 324 -8.47 -3.36 23.89
CA THR A 324 -9.11 -3.96 25.06
C THR A 324 -10.42 -4.68 24.69
N HIS A 325 -11.24 -4.08 23.82
CA HIS A 325 -12.48 -4.71 23.37
C HIS A 325 -12.22 -5.96 22.52
N ILE A 326 -11.19 -5.92 21.67
CA ILE A 326 -10.77 -7.08 20.86
C ILE A 326 -10.29 -8.23 21.75
N ALA A 327 -9.49 -7.94 22.78
CA ALA A 327 -9.03 -8.92 23.76
C ALA A 327 -10.21 -9.54 24.55
N GLU A 328 -11.22 -8.73 24.90
CA GLU A 328 -12.46 -9.20 25.54
C GLU A 328 -13.25 -10.15 24.63
N ILE A 329 -13.40 -9.84 23.33
CA ILE A 329 -14.02 -10.73 22.33
C ILE A 329 -13.28 -12.07 22.27
N LYS A 330 -11.94 -12.02 22.31
CA LYS A 330 -11.07 -13.20 22.32
C LYS A 330 -10.95 -13.90 23.68
N GLN A 331 -11.63 -13.37 24.69
CA GLN A 331 -11.63 -13.88 26.07
C GLN A 331 -10.24 -13.93 26.71
N ASP A 332 -9.30 -13.12 26.21
CA ASP A 332 -7.96 -13.00 26.75
C ASP A 332 -7.97 -12.02 27.93
N THR A 333 -8.32 -12.56 29.10
CA THR A 333 -8.44 -11.77 30.33
C THR A 333 -7.11 -11.15 30.73
N ALA A 334 -6.00 -11.85 30.52
CA ALA A 334 -4.67 -11.36 30.90
C ALA A 334 -4.29 -10.14 30.04
N PHE A 335 -4.46 -10.23 28.73
CA PHE A 335 -4.14 -9.12 27.84
C PHE A 335 -5.13 -7.95 27.97
N THR A 336 -6.41 -8.23 28.24
CA THR A 336 -7.40 -7.19 28.59
C THR A 336 -6.96 -6.36 29.79
N ILE A 337 -6.52 -7.01 30.87
CA ILE A 337 -6.03 -6.33 32.08
C ILE A 337 -4.77 -5.51 31.76
N ARG A 338 -3.85 -6.10 30.97
CA ARG A 338 -2.61 -5.44 30.57
C ARG A 338 -2.87 -4.18 29.74
N CYS A 339 -3.76 -4.24 28.75
CA CYS A 339 -4.14 -3.08 27.95
C CYS A 339 -4.71 -1.95 28.82
N LYS A 340 -5.65 -2.26 29.73
CA LYS A 340 -6.25 -1.28 30.64
C LYS A 340 -5.20 -0.63 31.54
N ALA A 341 -4.29 -1.43 32.11
CA ALA A 341 -3.26 -0.94 33.02
C ALA A 341 -2.25 -0.02 32.32
N GLU A 342 -1.74 -0.43 31.15
CA GLU A 342 -0.79 0.38 30.39
C GLU A 342 -1.44 1.63 29.80
N ALA A 343 -2.72 1.58 29.39
CA ALA A 343 -3.44 2.77 28.95
C ALA A 343 -3.53 3.84 30.04
N GLU A 344 -3.92 3.46 31.27
CA GLU A 344 -4.01 4.42 32.39
C GLU A 344 -2.64 4.97 32.81
N LYS A 345 -1.60 4.13 32.77
CA LYS A 345 -0.22 4.56 33.03
C LYS A 345 0.25 5.56 31.97
N LEU A 346 0.05 5.25 30.69
CA LEU A 346 0.45 6.10 29.58
C LEU A 346 -0.30 7.43 29.59
N LYS A 347 -1.61 7.42 29.85
CA LYS A 347 -2.42 8.64 30.06
C LYS A 347 -1.87 9.52 31.18
N THR A 348 -1.45 8.91 32.29
CA THR A 348 -0.85 9.65 33.40
C THR A 348 0.46 10.31 32.97
N ASN A 349 1.33 9.59 32.26
CA ASN A 349 2.61 10.10 31.76
C ASN A 349 2.44 11.19 30.70
N ILE A 350 1.48 11.05 29.77
CA ILE A 350 1.15 12.09 28.79
C ILE A 350 0.75 13.38 29.49
N ASN A 351 -0.15 13.32 30.47
CA ASN A 351 -0.60 14.53 31.17
C ASN A 351 0.50 15.17 32.03
N ALA A 352 1.39 14.36 32.62
CA ALA A 352 2.50 14.85 33.43
C ALA A 352 3.62 15.48 32.59
N ASN A 353 3.94 14.85 31.45
CA ASN A 353 5.20 15.11 30.75
C ASN A 353 5.03 15.66 29.33
N ALA A 354 3.86 15.57 28.69
CA ALA A 354 3.70 16.03 27.31
C ALA A 354 3.03 17.40 27.18
N TRP A 355 2.31 17.89 28.19
CA TRP A 355 1.66 19.20 28.13
C TRP A 355 2.66 20.35 28.28
N ASP A 356 2.66 21.28 27.32
CA ASP A 356 3.57 22.44 27.31
C ASP A 356 2.92 23.74 27.82
N GLY A 357 1.65 23.69 28.24
CA GLY A 357 0.92 24.83 28.81
C GLY A 357 -0.26 25.27 27.96
N GLU A 358 -0.07 25.37 26.64
CA GLU A 358 -1.12 25.72 25.66
C GLU A 358 -1.35 24.65 24.58
N TRP A 359 -0.36 23.80 24.33
CA TRP A 359 -0.43 22.65 23.43
C TRP A 359 0.42 21.49 23.97
N TYR A 360 0.34 20.32 23.32
CA TYR A 360 1.20 19.19 23.63
C TYR A 360 2.53 19.31 22.88
N ARG A 361 3.64 19.01 23.57
CA ARG A 361 4.95 18.82 22.96
C ARG A 361 4.88 17.77 21.86
N ARG A 362 5.78 17.86 20.89
CA ARG A 362 5.83 16.89 19.79
C ARG A 362 6.60 15.62 20.17
N ALA A 363 7.73 15.80 20.84
CA ALA A 363 8.64 14.72 21.22
C ALA A 363 9.68 15.21 22.24
N TYR A 364 10.54 14.31 22.69
CA TYR A 364 11.80 14.58 23.38
C TYR A 364 12.95 14.02 22.56
N PHE A 365 14.02 14.79 22.39
CA PHE A 365 15.26 14.32 21.80
C PHE A 365 15.99 13.33 22.74
N ASP A 366 17.00 12.63 22.20
CA ASP A 366 17.82 11.70 22.97
C ASP A 366 18.52 12.30 24.21
N ASP A 367 18.70 13.62 24.25
CA ASP A 367 19.28 14.37 25.36
C ASP A 367 18.25 14.91 26.37
N GLY A 368 16.96 14.64 26.13
CA GLY A 368 15.84 15.10 26.95
C GLY A 368 15.34 16.51 26.61
N THR A 369 15.90 17.19 25.60
CA THR A 369 15.40 18.48 25.14
C THR A 369 14.02 18.30 24.50
N PRO A 370 13.00 19.11 24.85
CA PRO A 370 11.68 19.01 24.24
C PRO A 370 11.65 19.57 22.80
N LEU A 371 10.96 18.87 21.90
CA LEU A 371 10.59 19.33 20.57
C LEU A 371 9.12 19.80 20.56
N GLY A 372 8.81 20.88 19.85
CA GLY A 372 7.43 21.41 19.83
C GLY A 372 7.05 22.12 21.13
N SER A 373 7.96 22.90 21.71
CA SER A 373 7.73 23.62 22.97
C SER A 373 7.76 25.14 22.78
N SER A 374 7.01 25.84 23.62
CA SER A 374 7.03 27.29 23.83
C SER A 374 8.42 27.82 24.16
N THR A 375 9.31 26.99 24.73
CA THR A 375 10.71 27.35 25.01
C THR A 375 11.66 27.13 23.83
N SER A 376 11.23 26.45 22.76
CA SER A 376 12.05 26.23 21.55
C SER A 376 12.23 27.54 20.77
N GLU A 377 13.38 27.72 20.11
CA GLU A 377 13.62 28.90 19.26
C GLU A 377 12.78 28.83 17.97
N GLU A 378 12.80 27.68 17.31
CA GLU A 378 12.02 27.32 16.12
C GLU A 378 11.18 26.06 16.39
N CYS A 379 10.30 25.69 15.45
CA CYS A 379 9.43 24.49 15.57
C CYS A 379 8.69 24.42 16.91
N LYS A 380 8.13 25.55 17.35
CA LYS A 380 7.46 25.68 18.67
C LYS A 380 6.20 24.84 18.81
N ILE A 381 5.54 24.55 17.69
CA ILE A 381 4.34 23.71 17.62
C ILE A 381 4.41 22.90 16.33
N ASP A 382 4.03 21.62 16.41
CA ASP A 382 3.78 20.75 15.25
C ASP A 382 2.26 20.70 15.05
N SER A 383 1.80 21.17 13.90
CA SER A 383 0.38 21.52 13.64
C SER A 383 -0.37 20.51 12.81
#